data_AF-A0A662QBW9-F1
#
_entry.id   AF-A0A662QBW9-F1
#
_cell.length_a   1.000
_cell.length_b   1.000
_cell.length_c   1.000
_cell.angle_alpha   90.00
_cell.angle_beta   90.00
_cell.angle_gamma   90.00
#
_symmetry.space_group_name_H-M   'P 1'
#
loop_
_entity.id
_entity.type
_entity.pdbx_description
1 polymer ?
#
loop_
_entity_poly.entity_id
_entity_poly.type
_entity_poly.pdbx_seq_one_letter_code
_entity_poly.pdbx_strand_id
1 'polypeptide(L)'
;MERGAKSLANEFEDDPLSEATLLPQLKSRELAVLSYKKNGIWKPSLDHRKLTVIELMQESLSKFGLLKNEAKIYLYLARFGGQKAQRISEALSIHRTETYKILRRLEKMGLIYRILDKPVKFVA
;
A
#
# COMPACT_ATOMS: atom_id res chain seq x y z
N MET A 1 18.66 58.95 49.22
CA MET A 1 18.78 58.49 47.81
C MET A 1 19.36 57.09 47.87
N GLU A 2 18.52 56.09 48.15
CA GLU A 2 17.69 55.35 47.19
C GLU A 2 18.52 54.46 46.24
N ARG A 3 18.18 53.17 46.28
CA ARG A 3 18.54 52.04 45.39
C ARG A 3 19.93 51.44 45.63
N GLY A 4 20.09 50.14 45.90
CA GLY A 4 19.19 49.01 45.78
C GLY A 4 19.99 47.84 45.22
N ALA A 5 20.27 46.83 46.04
CA ALA A 5 20.70 45.51 45.57
C ALA A 5 20.21 44.48 46.60
N LYS A 6 19.21 43.71 46.18
CA LYS A 6 18.51 42.68 46.94
C LYS A 6 19.38 41.43 47.12
N SER A 7 19.27 40.89 48.33
CA SER A 7 19.19 39.49 48.78
C SER A 7 20.11 38.45 48.14
N LEU A 8 21.05 37.88 48.91
CA LEU A 8 20.90 36.81 49.93
C LEU A 8 20.56 35.43 49.33
N ALA A 9 21.45 34.50 49.67
CA ALA A 9 21.58 33.12 49.26
C ALA A 9 20.53 32.18 49.85
N ASN A 10 20.52 30.95 49.30
CA ASN A 10 19.86 29.71 49.75
C ASN A 10 18.31 29.75 49.59
N GLU A 11 17.63 28.71 49.09
CA GLU A 11 17.84 27.27 49.10
C GLU A 11 17.32 26.68 47.78
N PHE A 12 18.11 25.84 47.11
CA PHE A 12 17.73 25.16 45.87
C PHE A 12 17.19 23.79 46.27
N GLU A 13 15.87 23.61 46.20
CA GLU A 13 15.22 22.32 46.42
C GLU A 13 15.64 21.31 45.35
N ASP A 14 15.85 20.08 45.79
CA ASP A 14 16.15 18.88 45.00
C ASP A 14 15.03 18.57 43.99
N ASP A 15 15.33 18.65 42.68
CA ASP A 15 14.48 18.06 41.63
C ASP A 15 15.25 16.93 40.91
N PRO A 16 14.86 15.65 41.08
CA PRO A 16 15.69 14.49 40.73
C PRO A 16 15.47 14.04 39.28
N LEU A 17 15.63 14.93 38.28
CA LEU A 17 15.47 14.57 36.86
C LEU A 17 16.46 15.30 35.94
N SER A 18 17.71 15.46 36.37
CA SER A 18 18.80 16.04 35.57
C SER A 18 19.88 15.03 35.18
N GLU A 19 19.49 13.80 34.79
CA GLU A 19 20.45 12.80 34.28
C GLU A 19 20.10 12.24 32.89
N ALA A 20 19.05 12.74 32.23
CA ALA A 20 18.62 12.24 30.92
C ALA A 20 19.14 13.02 29.70
N THR A 21 20.02 14.02 29.88
CA THR A 21 20.38 14.97 28.81
C THR A 21 21.66 14.62 28.03
N LEU A 22 22.23 13.41 28.15
CA LEU A 22 23.38 13.01 27.31
C LEU A 22 22.99 11.93 26.28
N LEU A 23 22.58 12.42 25.10
CA LEU A 23 22.19 11.73 23.85
C LEU A 23 23.23 10.69 23.37
N PRO A 24 22.85 9.62 22.60
CA PRO A 24 22.81 9.77 21.12
C PRO A 24 21.80 8.88 20.34
N GLN A 25 21.18 9.49 19.32
CA GLN A 25 20.93 8.96 17.97
C GLN A 25 19.83 7.89 17.70
N LEU A 26 18.99 8.22 16.69
CA LEU A 26 18.23 7.31 15.81
C LEU A 26 17.08 6.48 16.43
N LYS A 27 15.91 7.09 16.62
CA LYS A 27 14.65 6.40 16.32
C LYS A 27 13.50 7.38 16.09
N SER A 28 12.67 7.06 15.10
CA SER A 28 11.32 7.61 14.91
C SER A 28 11.22 8.93 14.11
N ARG A 29 11.83 8.96 12.92
CA ARG A 29 11.40 9.83 11.80
C ARG A 29 10.21 9.25 11.00
N GLU A 30 9.54 8.23 11.53
CA GLU A 30 8.28 7.66 11.05
C GLU A 30 7.39 7.62 12.30
N LEU A 31 6.29 8.36 12.46
CA LEU A 31 4.99 8.10 11.85
C LEU A 31 4.04 9.27 12.19
N ALA A 32 4.40 10.49 11.80
CA ALA A 32 3.48 11.63 11.81
C ALA A 32 2.49 11.55 10.62
N VAL A 33 1.86 10.39 10.40
CA VAL A 33 0.76 10.24 9.45
C VAL A 33 -0.53 10.63 10.18
N LEU A 34 -0.70 11.94 10.32
CA LEU A 34 -1.95 12.70 10.43
C LEU A 34 -3.24 11.91 10.75
N SER A 35 -3.52 11.74 12.03
CA SER A 35 -4.87 11.46 12.54
C SER A 35 -5.65 12.78 12.61
N TYR A 36 -6.77 12.90 11.86
CA TYR A 36 -7.70 14.02 11.99
C TYR A 36 -9.03 13.58 12.61
N LYS A 37 -9.46 14.28 13.67
CA LYS A 37 -10.71 14.04 14.39
C LYS A 37 -11.89 14.70 13.65
N LYS A 38 -12.79 13.90 13.07
CA LYS A 38 -14.10 14.38 12.61
C LYS A 38 -15.20 13.62 13.35
N ASN A 39 -16.01 14.35 14.12
CA ASN A 39 -17.28 13.91 14.71
C ASN A 39 -17.20 12.75 15.74
N GLY A 40 -16.09 12.61 16.49
CA GLY A 40 -16.01 11.64 17.59
C GLY A 40 -15.99 10.17 17.16
N ILE A 41 -15.97 9.90 15.86
CA ILE A 41 -15.83 8.56 15.30
C ILE A 41 -14.34 8.36 15.02
N TRP A 42 -13.71 7.48 15.78
CA TRP A 42 -12.42 6.91 15.41
C TRP A 42 -12.62 6.13 14.12
N LYS A 43 -12.31 6.73 12.98
CA LYS A 43 -12.07 5.95 11.77
C LYS A 43 -10.64 5.45 11.85
N PRO A 44 -10.39 4.14 12.08
CA PRO A 44 -9.07 3.61 11.86
C PRO A 44 -8.72 3.89 10.40
N SER A 45 -7.75 4.78 10.17
CA SER A 45 -7.21 5.02 8.85
C SER A 45 -6.46 3.77 8.44
N LEU A 46 -7.00 3.10 7.42
CA LEU A 46 -6.40 1.96 6.74
C LEU A 46 -6.31 0.70 7.61
N ASP A 47 -7.18 -0.25 7.28
CA ASP A 47 -7.11 -1.64 7.73
C ASP A 47 -5.66 -2.13 7.78
N HIS A 48 -5.15 -2.42 8.99
CA HIS A 48 -3.87 -3.13 9.17
C HIS A 48 -4.02 -4.62 8.85
N ARG A 49 -4.84 -4.95 7.85
CA ARG A 49 -4.96 -6.32 7.37
C ARG A 49 -3.66 -6.61 6.63
N LYS A 50 -2.86 -7.56 7.12
CA LYS A 50 -1.72 -8.08 6.36
C LYS A 50 -2.25 -8.56 5.01
N LEU A 51 -1.99 -7.78 3.97
CA LEU A 51 -2.34 -8.15 2.61
C LEU A 51 -1.54 -9.40 2.25
N THR A 52 -2.21 -10.35 1.62
CA THR A 52 -1.52 -11.49 1.00
C THR A 52 -0.61 -10.97 -0.12
N VAL A 53 0.43 -11.72 -0.47
CA VAL A 53 1.35 -11.36 -1.57
C VAL A 53 0.58 -11.09 -2.87
N ILE A 54 -0.49 -11.86 -3.13
CA ILE A 54 -1.36 -11.68 -4.30
C ILE A 54 -2.11 -10.35 -4.25
N GLU A 55 -2.64 -9.95 -3.08
CA GLU A 55 -3.33 -8.67 -2.92
C GLU A 55 -2.35 -7.49 -3.08
N LEU A 56 -1.13 -7.61 -2.56
CA LEU A 56 -0.07 -6.61 -2.74
C LEU A 56 0.30 -6.44 -4.22
N MET A 57 0.42 -7.55 -4.96
CA MET A 57 0.66 -7.52 -6.40
C MET A 57 -0.49 -6.85 -7.16
N GLN A 58 -1.73 -7.17 -6.79
CA GLN A 58 -2.91 -6.53 -7.40
C GLN A 58 -2.95 -5.01 -7.13
N GLU A 59 -2.65 -4.58 -5.90
CA GLU A 59 -2.59 -3.16 -5.57
C GLU A 59 -1.48 -2.45 -6.32
N SER A 60 -0.31 -3.09 -6.44
CA SER A 60 0.82 -2.56 -7.20
C SER A 60 0.45 -2.40 -8.68
N LEU A 61 -0.18 -3.41 -9.29
CA LEU A 61 -0.67 -3.35 -10.67
C LEU A 61 -1.74 -2.27 -10.86
N SER A 62 -2.58 -2.02 -9.85
CA SER A 62 -3.53 -0.90 -9.89
C SER A 62 -2.87 0.47 -9.90
N LYS A 63 -1.69 0.63 -9.28
CA LYS A 63 -0.90 1.87 -9.39
C LYS A 63 -0.34 2.08 -10.80
N PHE A 64 -0.13 1.01 -11.56
CA PHE A 64 0.25 1.05 -12.98
C PHE A 64 -0.96 1.23 -13.94
N GLY A 65 -2.16 1.45 -13.40
CA GLY A 65 -3.36 1.72 -14.19
C GLY A 65 -4.16 0.48 -14.61
N LEU A 66 -3.83 -0.71 -14.09
CA LEU A 66 -4.63 -1.91 -14.32
C LEU A 66 -5.83 -1.96 -13.37
N LEU A 67 -7.02 -2.23 -13.90
CA LEU A 67 -8.19 -2.51 -13.08
C LEU A 67 -8.03 -3.85 -12.34
N LYS A 68 -8.76 -4.02 -11.23
CA LYS A 68 -8.69 -5.25 -10.40
C LYS A 68 -8.84 -6.55 -11.21
N ASN A 69 -9.75 -6.59 -12.18
CA ASN A 69 -9.97 -7.77 -13.01
C ASN A 69 -8.86 -7.97 -14.06
N GLU A 70 -8.28 -6.88 -14.55
CA GLU A 70 -7.13 -6.91 -15.46
C GLU A 70 -5.89 -7.47 -14.74
N ALA A 71 -5.62 -6.99 -13.52
CA ALA A 71 -4.56 -7.51 -12.68
C ALA A 71 -4.75 -9.00 -12.34
N LYS A 72 -5.98 -9.43 -12.05
CA LYS A 72 -6.31 -10.86 -11.82
C LYS A 72 -6.01 -11.72 -13.04
N ILE A 73 -6.45 -11.29 -14.23
CA ILE A 73 -6.22 -12.03 -15.47
C ILE A 73 -4.73 -12.10 -15.79
N TYR A 74 -4.02 -10.98 -15.66
CA TYR A 74 -2.58 -10.92 -15.88
C TYR A 74 -1.83 -11.86 -14.93
N LEU A 75 -2.13 -11.81 -13.63
CA LEU A 75 -1.47 -12.65 -12.63
C LEU A 75 -1.80 -14.14 -12.83
N TYR A 76 -3.02 -14.45 -13.26
CA TYR A 76 -3.40 -15.82 -13.64
C TYR A 76 -2.56 -16.32 -14.82
N LEU A 77 -2.43 -15.52 -15.88
CA LEU A 77 -1.59 -15.86 -17.03
C LEU A 77 -0.11 -15.99 -16.66
N ALA A 78 0.40 -15.10 -15.81
CA ALA A 78 1.78 -15.17 -15.32
C ALA A 78 2.05 -16.45 -14.50
N ARG A 79 1.04 -16.95 -13.77
CA ARG A 79 1.17 -18.17 -12.95
C ARG A 79 0.98 -19.46 -13.76
N PHE A 80 0.03 -19.49 -14.68
CA PHE A 80 -0.38 -20.71 -15.39
C PHE A 80 0.10 -20.77 -16.85
N GLY A 81 0.81 -19.74 -17.31
CA GLY A 81 1.29 -19.62 -18.68
C GLY A 81 0.17 -19.45 -19.70
N GLY A 82 0.39 -19.96 -20.91
CA GLY A 82 -0.51 -19.76 -22.03
C GLY A 82 -1.87 -20.46 -21.87
N GLN A 83 -2.94 -19.68 -21.78
CA GLN A 83 -4.30 -20.19 -21.53
C GLN A 83 -5.33 -19.68 -22.53
N LYS A 84 -6.40 -20.46 -22.71
CA LYS A 84 -7.54 -20.07 -23.56
C LYS A 84 -8.43 -19.09 -22.79
N ALA A 85 -9.01 -18.12 -23.49
CA ALA A 85 -9.93 -17.14 -22.88
C ALA A 85 -11.08 -17.78 -22.11
N GLN A 86 -11.63 -18.89 -22.63
CA GLN A 86 -12.67 -19.65 -21.94
C GLN A 86 -12.22 -20.16 -20.56
N ARG A 87 -11.01 -20.73 -20.48
CA ARG A 87 -10.48 -21.29 -19.23
C ARG A 87 -10.18 -20.20 -18.20
N ILE A 88 -9.73 -19.02 -18.66
CA ILE A 88 -9.52 -17.85 -17.82
C ILE A 88 -10.85 -17.35 -17.24
N SER A 89 -11.89 -17.25 -18.09
CA SER A 89 -13.23 -16.84 -17.69
C SER A 89 -13.82 -17.77 -16.63
N GLU A 90 -13.67 -19.09 -16.82
CA GLU A 90 -14.12 -20.11 -15.88
C GLU A 90 -13.32 -20.10 -14.57
N ALA A 91 -12.00 -19.96 -14.64
CA ALA A 91 -11.14 -19.99 -13.46
C ALA A 91 -11.28 -18.74 -12.56
N LEU A 92 -11.54 -17.58 -13.15
CA LEU A 92 -11.69 -16.32 -12.42
C LEU A 92 -13.15 -15.93 -12.18
N SER A 93 -14.11 -16.75 -12.63
CA SER A 93 -15.55 -16.45 -12.61
C SER A 93 -15.89 -15.06 -13.17
N ILE A 94 -15.18 -14.65 -14.23
CA ILE A 94 -15.41 -13.39 -14.94
C ILE A 94 -16.26 -13.69 -16.17
N HIS A 95 -17.27 -12.86 -16.44
CA HIS A 95 -18.13 -13.03 -17.60
C HIS A 95 -17.31 -13.10 -18.90
N ARG A 96 -17.67 -13.99 -19.83
CA ARG A 96 -16.89 -14.23 -21.06
C ARG A 96 -16.64 -12.96 -21.86
N THR A 97 -17.69 -12.15 -22.07
CA THR A 97 -17.59 -10.86 -22.79
C THR A 97 -16.57 -9.93 -22.15
N GLU A 98 -16.54 -9.88 -20.82
CA GLU A 98 -15.63 -9.01 -20.07
C GLU A 98 -14.19 -9.54 -20.14
N THR A 99 -14.02 -10.85 -20.05
CA THR A 99 -12.72 -11.51 -20.22
C THR A 99 -12.10 -11.17 -21.57
N TYR A 100 -12.87 -11.24 -22.67
CA TYR A 100 -12.38 -10.86 -24.01
C TYR A 100 -12.03 -9.37 -24.13
N LYS A 101 -12.80 -8.48 -23.50
CA LYS A 101 -12.49 -7.05 -23.47
C LYS A 101 -11.18 -6.78 -22.73
N ILE A 102 -11.00 -7.39 -21.57
CA ILE A 102 -9.80 -7.26 -20.75
C ILE A 102 -8.58 -7.83 -21.48
N LEU A 103 -8.68 -9.03 -22.04
CA LEU A 103 -7.59 -9.64 -22.82
C LEU A 103 -7.17 -8.73 -23.98
N ARG A 104 -8.13 -8.17 -24.75
CA ARG A 104 -7.80 -7.22 -25.82
C ARG A 104 -7.15 -5.94 -25.30
N ARG A 105 -7.54 -5.45 -24.12
CA ARG A 105 -6.93 -4.26 -23.53
C ARG A 105 -5.51 -4.53 -23.06
N LEU A 106 -5.27 -5.64 -22.38
CA LEU A 106 -3.93 -6.09 -21.97
C LEU A 106 -3.02 -6.33 -23.19
N GLU A 107 -3.56 -6.89 -24.28
CA GLU A 107 -2.84 -7.09 -25.55
C GLU A 107 -2.43 -5.73 -26.15
N LYS A 108 -3.35 -4.75 -26.18
CA LYS A 108 -3.06 -3.39 -26.65
C LYS A 108 -2.02 -2.66 -25.80
N MET A 109 -1.97 -2.94 -24.50
CA MET A 109 -0.97 -2.38 -23.60
C MET A 109 0.39 -3.06 -23.74
N GLY A 110 0.50 -4.15 -24.52
CA GLY A 110 1.71 -4.95 -24.64
C GLY A 110 2.03 -5.79 -23.40
N LEU A 111 1.05 -5.98 -22.51
CA LEU A 111 1.22 -6.76 -21.28
C LEU A 111 0.98 -8.25 -21.49
N ILE A 112 0.26 -8.62 -22.55
CA ILE A 112 0.05 -10.02 -22.93
C ILE A 112 0.20 -10.16 -24.44
N TYR A 113 0.57 -11.36 -24.89
CA TYR A 113 0.60 -11.74 -26.29
C TYR A 113 -0.41 -12.83 -26.59
N ARG A 114 -0.95 -12.79 -27.81
CA ARG A 114 -1.87 -13.79 -28.33
C ARG A 114 -1.12 -14.73 -29.27
N ILE A 115 -1.16 -16.02 -28.93
CA ILE A 115 -0.64 -17.08 -29.79
C ILE A 115 -1.79 -17.56 -30.68
N LEU A 116 -1.60 -17.43 -32.00
CA LEU A 116 -2.53 -17.87 -33.04
C LEU A 116 -2.50 -19.40 -33.19
N ASP A 117 -2.91 -20.09 -32.13
CA ASP A 117 -3.08 -21.54 -32.09
C ASP A 117 -4.55 -21.92 -32.40
N LYS A 118 -4.80 -23.21 -32.65
CA LYS A 118 -6.15 -23.78 -32.83
C LYS A 118 -6.52 -24.62 -31.61
N PRO A 119 -7.10 -24.04 -30.53
CA PRO A 119 -7.62 -22.67 -30.42
C PRO A 119 -6.65 -21.68 -29.78
N VAL A 120 -6.94 -20.39 -29.99
CA VAL A 120 -6.12 -19.24 -29.58
C VAL A 120 -5.79 -19.27 -28.09
N LYS A 121 -4.53 -18.99 -27.77
CA LYS A 121 -4.02 -18.89 -26.40
C LYS A 121 -3.50 -17.48 -26.13
N PHE A 122 -3.58 -17.07 -24.87
CA PHE A 122 -3.06 -15.80 -24.37
C PHE A 122 -1.99 -16.10 -23.32
N VAL A 123 -0.92 -15.31 -23.32
CA VAL A 123 0.19 -15.47 -22.38
C VAL A 123 0.65 -14.09 -21.92
N ALA A 124 1.05 -13.98 -20.66
CA ALA A 124 1.61 -12.77 -20.06
C ALA A 124 3.14 -12.71 -20.19
#